data_AF-A0A8T5KEH2-F1
#
_entry.id   AF-A0A8T5KEH2-F1
#
_cell.length_a   1.000
_cell.length_b   1.000
_cell.length_c   1.000
_cell.angle_alpha   90.00
_cell.angle_beta   90.00
_cell.angle_gamma   90.00
#
_symmetry.space_group_name_H-M   'P 1'
#
loop_
_entity.id
_entity.type
_entity.pdbx_description
1 polymer ?
#
loop_
_entity_poly.entity_id
_entity_poly.type
_entity_poly.pdbx_seq_one_letter_code
_entity_poly.pdbx_strand_id
1 'polypeptide(L)'
;GILGIAALFKKQPIVGVVAGIAGRFVGHFISGVVFFGMYAPEGMSPVIYSALYNGSYLAAELIISALLIYALVQRNVLNMDL
;
A
#
# COMPACT_ATOMS: atom_id res chain seq x y z
N GLY A 1 6.85 -3.13 10.89
CA GLY A 1 5.46 -3.32 10.42
C GLY A 1 5.45 -4.03 9.07
N ILE A 2 4.28 -4.23 8.47
CA ILE A 2 4.13 -5.07 7.24
C ILE A 2 4.91 -4.57 6.01
N LEU A 3 5.31 -3.29 6.00
CA LEU A 3 6.23 -2.73 5.00
C LEU A 3 7.55 -3.51 4.89
N GLY A 4 7.99 -4.20 5.96
CA GLY A 4 9.19 -5.03 5.93
C GLY A 4 9.16 -6.17 4.91
N ILE A 5 7.96 -6.60 4.48
CA ILE A 5 7.79 -7.62 3.42
C ILE A 5 8.37 -7.13 2.09
N ALA A 6 8.38 -5.82 1.84
CA ALA A 6 9.00 -5.26 0.64
C ALA A 6 10.49 -5.64 0.52
N ALA A 7 11.18 -5.78 1.64
CA ALA A 7 12.59 -6.18 1.70
C ALA A 7 12.82 -7.66 1.36
N LEU A 8 11.79 -8.49 1.18
CA LEU A 8 11.94 -9.83 0.61
C LEU A 8 12.17 -9.77 -0.90
N PHE A 9 11.72 -8.69 -1.56
CA PHE A 9 11.79 -8.51 -3.02
C PHE A 9 12.89 -7.53 -3.43
N LYS A 10 14.07 -7.61 -2.79
CA LYS A 10 15.19 -6.66 -3.00
C LYS A 10 15.65 -6.58 -4.46
N LYS A 11 15.63 -7.72 -5.17
CA LYS A 11 15.98 -7.83 -6.60
C LYS A 11 14.85 -7.40 -7.53
N GLN A 12 13.65 -7.18 -6.99
CA GLN A 12 12.44 -6.79 -7.71
C GLN A 12 11.71 -5.69 -6.92
N PRO A 13 12.31 -4.49 -6.78
CA PRO A 13 11.86 -3.51 -5.80
C PRO A 13 10.44 -3.00 -6.05
N ILE A 14 9.96 -2.98 -7.32
CA ILE A 14 8.56 -2.67 -7.65
C ILE A 14 7.60 -3.71 -7.07
N VAL A 15 7.94 -5.00 -7.15
CA VAL A 15 7.15 -6.08 -6.52
C VAL A 15 7.14 -5.89 -5.00
N GLY A 16 8.27 -5.48 -4.42
CA GLY A 16 8.37 -5.16 -3.01
C GLY A 16 7.42 -4.03 -2.58
N VAL A 17 7.36 -2.94 -3.36
CA VAL A 17 6.42 -1.84 -3.14
C VAL A 17 4.98 -2.33 -3.15
N VAL A 18 4.59 -3.08 -4.19
CA VAL A 18 3.23 -3.62 -4.32
C VAL A 18 2.89 -4.52 -3.14
N ALA A 19 3.77 -5.45 -2.77
CA ALA A 19 3.56 -6.37 -1.66
C ALA A 19 3.44 -5.62 -0.31
N GLY A 20 4.29 -4.63 -0.08
CA GLY A 20 4.27 -3.82 1.14
C GLY A 20 2.98 -3.00 1.28
N ILE A 21 2.53 -2.36 0.19
CA ILE A 21 1.32 -1.53 0.19
C ILE A 21 0.05 -2.40 0.24
N ALA A 22 0.02 -3.53 -0.47
CA ALA A 22 -1.09 -4.48 -0.37
C ALA A 22 -1.23 -5.05 1.05
N GLY A 23 -0.12 -5.43 1.69
CA GLY A 23 -0.13 -5.85 3.09
C GLY A 23 -0.60 -4.74 4.03
N ARG A 24 -0.20 -3.49 3.76
CA ARG A 24 -0.67 -2.32 4.51
C ARG A 24 -2.18 -2.10 4.33
N PHE A 25 -2.71 -2.25 3.12
CA PHE A 25 -4.14 -2.15 2.84
C PHE A 25 -4.97 -3.08 3.72
N VAL A 26 -4.53 -4.32 3.96
CA VAL A 26 -5.26 -5.27 4.82
C VAL A 26 -5.49 -4.70 6.23
N GLY A 27 -4.44 -4.17 6.86
CA GLY A 27 -4.56 -3.59 8.21
C GLY A 27 -5.45 -2.35 8.25
N HIS A 28 -5.29 -1.46 7.27
CA HIS A 28 -6.12 -0.25 7.15
C HIS A 28 -7.58 -0.56 6.83
N PHE A 29 -7.84 -1.52 5.96
CA PHE A 29 -9.17 -1.97 5.63
C PHE A 29 -9.88 -2.58 6.84
N ILE A 30 -9.24 -3.50 7.56
CA ILE A 30 -9.82 -4.12 8.76
C ILE A 30 -10.08 -3.05 9.82
N SER A 31 -9.10 -2.19 10.09
CA SER A 31 -9.26 -1.08 11.05
C SER A 31 -10.40 -0.15 10.63
N GLY A 32 -10.48 0.16 9.34
CA GLY A 32 -11.53 1.00 8.76
C GLY A 32 -12.92 0.41 8.93
N VAL A 33 -13.08 -0.91 8.80
CA VAL A 33 -14.35 -1.58 9.03
C VAL A 33 -14.71 -1.60 10.52
N VAL A 34 -13.76 -1.97 11.38
CA VAL A 34 -14.02 -2.23 12.81
C VAL A 34 -14.16 -0.94 13.62
N PHE A 35 -13.28 0.04 13.38
CA PHE A 35 -13.19 1.24 14.22
C PHE A 35 -13.75 2.49 13.54
N PHE A 36 -13.66 2.58 12.20
CA PHE A 36 -14.05 3.77 11.45
C PHE A 36 -15.33 3.57 10.61
N GLY A 37 -16.01 2.43 10.75
CA GLY A 37 -17.25 2.13 10.04
C GLY A 37 -18.37 3.13 10.33
N MET A 38 -18.33 3.77 11.50
CA MET A 38 -19.28 4.82 11.91
C MET A 38 -19.22 6.10 11.06
N TYR A 39 -18.17 6.29 10.28
CA TYR A 39 -18.05 7.41 9.34
C TYR A 39 -18.60 7.09 7.94
N ALA A 40 -19.12 5.87 7.73
CA ALA A 40 -19.76 5.50 6.48
C ALA A 40 -21.01 6.38 6.24
N PRO A 41 -21.21 6.93 5.03
CA PRO A 41 -22.42 7.66 4.68
C PRO A 41 -23.69 6.83 4.89
N GLU A 42 -24.82 7.50 5.12
CA GLU A 42 -26.11 6.82 5.21
C GLU A 42 -26.37 5.94 3.98
N GLY A 43 -26.74 4.68 4.23
CA GLY A 43 -26.97 3.68 3.17
C GLY A 43 -25.71 3.01 2.61
N MET A 44 -24.50 3.40 3.02
CA MET A 44 -23.26 2.72 2.63
C MET A 44 -22.79 1.75 3.71
N SER A 45 -22.44 0.52 3.33
CA SER A 45 -21.88 -0.44 4.30
C SER A 45 -20.46 -0.01 4.75
N PRO A 46 -20.10 -0.23 6.02
CA PRO A 46 -18.74 0.00 6.52
C PRO A 46 -17.65 -0.70 5.70
N VAL A 47 -17.95 -1.86 5.12
CA VAL A 47 -17.05 -2.63 4.27
C VAL A 47 -16.73 -1.87 2.99
N ILE A 48 -17.76 -1.37 2.29
CA ILE A 48 -17.59 -0.61 1.05
C ILE A 48 -16.89 0.73 1.36
N TYR A 49 -17.32 1.41 2.42
CA TYR A 49 -16.72 2.66 2.86
C TYR A 49 -15.22 2.49 3.14
N SER A 50 -14.85 1.50 3.95
CA SER A 50 -13.45 1.22 4.30
C SER A 50 -12.62 0.84 3.07
N ALA A 51 -13.16 0.02 2.16
CA ALA A 51 -12.46 -0.38 0.93
C ALA A 51 -12.16 0.83 0.02
N LEU A 52 -13.16 1.69 -0.22
CA LEU A 52 -13.00 2.87 -1.07
C LEU A 52 -12.11 3.92 -0.42
N TYR A 53 -12.33 4.22 0.85
CA TYR A 53 -11.55 5.21 1.58
C TYR A 53 -10.08 4.80 1.63
N ASN A 54 -9.79 3.60 2.15
CA ASN A 54 -8.41 3.14 2.28
C ASN A 54 -7.77 2.79 0.94
N GLY A 55 -8.55 2.22 0.01
CA GLY A 55 -8.07 1.82 -1.30
C GLY A 55 -7.68 3.01 -2.16
N SER A 56 -8.45 4.10 -2.13
CA SER A 56 -8.17 5.28 -2.96
C SER A 56 -6.84 5.94 -2.60
N TYR A 57 -6.58 6.23 -1.32
CA TYR A 57 -5.31 6.87 -0.94
C TYR A 57 -4.12 5.90 -1.05
N LEU A 58 -4.30 4.61 -0.76
CA LEU A 58 -3.23 3.62 -0.93
C LEU A 58 -2.91 3.33 -2.41
N ALA A 59 -3.89 3.44 -3.31
CA ALA A 59 -3.66 3.37 -4.74
C ALA A 59 -2.83 4.56 -5.23
N ALA A 60 -3.15 5.78 -4.78
CA ALA A 60 -2.34 6.96 -5.08
C ALA A 60 -0.92 6.83 -4.51
N GLU A 61 -0.79 6.34 -3.27
CA GLU A 61 0.50 6.05 -2.65
C GLU A 61 1.30 5.01 -3.45
N LEU A 62 0.64 3.93 -3.91
CA LEU A 62 1.26 2.90 -4.73
C LEU A 62 1.86 3.47 -6.02
N ILE A 63 1.12 4.33 -6.72
CA ILE A 63 1.59 4.96 -7.96
C ILE A 63 2.84 5.81 -7.66
N ILE A 64 2.77 6.67 -6.64
CA ILE A 64 3.89 7.57 -6.30
C ILE A 64 5.11 6.75 -5.88
N SER A 65 4.95 5.77 -4.98
CA SER A 65 6.05 4.92 -4.52
C SER A 65 6.66 4.09 -5.66
N ALA A 66 5.85 3.55 -6.57
CA ALA A 66 6.34 2.81 -7.72
C ALA A 66 7.16 3.71 -8.66
N LEU A 67 6.69 4.93 -8.93
CA LEU A 67 7.42 5.91 -9.76
C LEU A 67 8.75 6.31 -9.12
N LEU A 68 8.77 6.57 -7.81
CA LEU A 68 9.99 6.93 -7.09
C LEU A 68 11.00 5.77 -7.11
N ILE A 69 10.56 4.56 -6.83
CA ILE A 69 11.44 3.37 -6.86
C ILE A 69 11.95 3.12 -8.27
N TYR A 70 11.10 3.24 -9.29
CA TYR A 70 11.51 3.16 -10.68
C TYR A 70 12.61 4.19 -11.00
N ALA A 71 12.42 5.46 -10.62
CA ALA A 71 13.41 6.51 -10.83
C ALA A 71 14.74 6.24 -10.11
N LEU A 72 14.71 5.68 -8.90
CA LEU A 72 15.91 5.33 -8.13
C LEU A 72 16.66 4.13 -8.75
N VAL A 73 15.93 3.14 -9.26
CA VAL A 73 16.52 2.00 -9.99
C VAL A 73 17.20 2.48 -11.27
N GLN A 74 16.56 3.33 -12.06
CA GLN A 74 17.14 3.86 -13.30
C GLN A 74 18.44 4.65 -13.07
N ARG A 75 18.59 5.25 -11.88
CA ARG A 75 19.79 6.01 -11.51
C ARG A 75 20.87 5.15 -10.84
N ASN A 76 20.67 3.83 -10.72
CA ASN A 76 21.57 2.91 -10.01
C ASN A 76 21.94 3.40 -8.59
N VAL A 77 21.01 4.07 -7.92
CA VAL A 77 21.22 4.59 -6.55
C VAL A 77 20.99 3.50 -5.50
N LEU A 78 20.20 2.49 -5.85
CA LEU A 78 19.89 1.36 -4.97
C LEU A 78 20.93 0.24 -5.17
N ASN A 79 21.59 -0.16 -4.09
CA ASN A 79 22.42 -1.35 -4.09
C ASN A 79 21.52 -2.59 -4.04
N MET A 80 21.51 -3.36 -5.14
CA MET A 80 20.70 -4.57 -5.30
C MET A 80 21.55 -5.85 -5.22
N ASP A 81 22.85 -5.72 -4.90
CA ASP A 81 23.80 -6.82 -4.88
C ASP A 81 23.74 -7.57 -3.54
N LEU A 82 23.25 -8.81 -3.60
CA LEU A 82 23.24 -9.83 -2.56
C LEU A 82 23.56 -11.18 -3.20
#